data_AF-A0A6G3MG50-F1
#
_entry.id   AF-A0A6G3MG50-F1
#
_cell.length_a   1.000
_cell.length_b   1.000
_cell.length_c   1.000
_cell.angle_alpha   90.00
_cell.angle_beta   90.00
_cell.angle_gamma   90.00
#
_symmetry.space_group_name_H-M   'P 1'
#
loop_
_entity.id
_entity.type
_entity.pdbx_description
1 polymer ?
#
loop_
_entity_poly.entity_id
_entity_poly.type
_entity_poly.pdbx_seq_one_letter_code
_entity_poly.pdbx_strand_id
1 'polypeptide(L)'
;MLNPTSSVLANENLELERLLFLLEMLPNPNTRHETLLELEKNKGNVKIAQLLWISFGCVASLIQELVMVYPYLNCAPLNPSLSTRIGCVLELIHVLASDVVTRSQFLKSNIIYLLFPLLNGDKNNKTCEYLRLSALGVICSLITAENNEITQYLLNTELFYLLIKIMETSSDLARTVSTYSFLRLITTEIGLSYLCRNSQRLSLTLIVLGKMVYSISLNPEKSHKKLLKHILRCYFRIMEDEKSGHSIVFKNIPNELSYKAFKDILAEDKNCLSMLNQLIEEAEKRSCKYIHEHHHYQYKIGGRLRYFQ
;
A
#
# COMPACT_ATOMS: atom_id res chain seq x y z
N MET A 1 7.58 -28.34 -46.15
CA MET A 1 7.04 -28.19 -44.78
C MET A 1 7.88 -27.12 -44.09
N LEU A 2 7.36 -25.90 -43.95
CA LEU A 2 8.04 -24.81 -43.26
C LEU A 2 8.09 -25.15 -41.76
N ASN A 3 9.28 -25.14 -41.18
CA ASN A 3 9.49 -25.47 -39.77
C ASN A 3 8.73 -24.45 -38.90
N PRO A 4 7.82 -24.89 -38.01
CA PRO A 4 7.08 -23.97 -37.14
C PRO A 4 8.00 -23.19 -36.17
N THR A 5 9.22 -23.67 -35.93
CA THR A 5 10.24 -22.99 -35.13
C THR A 5 10.87 -21.79 -35.82
N SER A 6 11.00 -21.79 -37.15
CA SER A 6 11.58 -20.64 -37.88
C SER A 6 10.62 -19.46 -38.01
N SER A 7 9.30 -19.72 -38.06
CA SER A 7 8.29 -18.67 -38.07
C SER A 7 8.10 -18.02 -36.69
N VAL A 8 8.26 -18.79 -35.60
CA VAL A 8 8.19 -18.27 -34.23
C VAL A 8 9.40 -17.36 -33.94
N LEU A 9 10.61 -17.79 -34.29
CA LEU A 9 11.83 -16.98 -34.12
C LEU A 9 11.82 -15.70 -34.98
N ALA A 10 11.26 -15.76 -36.19
CA ALA A 10 11.10 -14.58 -37.03
C ALA A 10 10.11 -13.56 -36.45
N ASN A 11 9.01 -14.03 -35.84
CA ASN A 11 8.03 -13.17 -35.18
C ASN A 11 8.60 -12.53 -33.91
N GLU A 12 9.36 -13.27 -33.09
CA GLU A 12 10.02 -12.73 -31.89
C GLU A 12 11.05 -11.62 -32.23
N ASN A 13 11.77 -11.77 -33.33
CA ASN A 13 12.71 -10.75 -33.80
C ASN A 13 11.99 -9.49 -34.28
N LEU A 14 10.89 -9.63 -35.01
CA LEU A 14 10.10 -8.50 -35.49
C LEU A 14 9.46 -7.71 -34.33
N GLU A 15 8.99 -8.41 -33.29
CA GLU A 15 8.47 -7.76 -32.08
C GLU A 15 9.55 -6.98 -31.33
N LEU A 16 10.77 -7.53 -31.26
CA LEU A 16 11.90 -6.88 -30.62
C LEU A 16 12.36 -5.64 -31.41
N GLU A 17 12.45 -5.72 -32.74
CA GLU A 17 12.76 -4.57 -33.60
C GLU A 17 11.74 -3.44 -33.42
N ARG A 18 10.45 -3.79 -33.40
CA ARG A 18 9.39 -2.82 -33.15
C ARG A 18 9.52 -2.17 -31.77
N LEU A 19 9.84 -2.95 -30.74
CA LEU A 19 10.04 -2.42 -29.39
C LEU A 19 11.23 -1.46 -29.33
N LEU A 20 12.35 -1.79 -29.97
CA LEU A 20 13.52 -0.92 -30.04
C LEU A 20 13.20 0.39 -30.76
N PHE A 21 12.46 0.33 -31.87
CA PHE A 21 11.99 1.53 -32.57
C PHE A 21 11.13 2.42 -31.66
N LEU A 22 10.20 1.83 -30.90
CA LEU A 22 9.39 2.60 -29.95
C LEU A 22 10.24 3.27 -28.86
N LEU A 23 11.25 2.58 -28.34
CA LEU A 23 12.15 3.14 -27.33
C LEU A 23 12.98 4.31 -27.89
N GLU A 24 13.44 4.23 -29.14
CA GLU A 24 14.14 5.32 -29.81
C GLU A 24 13.25 6.55 -30.02
N MET A 25 11.96 6.34 -30.24
CA MET A 25 10.99 7.43 -30.45
C MET A 25 10.49 8.08 -29.16
N LEU A 26 10.64 7.42 -28.00
CA LEU A 26 10.11 7.89 -26.71
C LEU A 26 10.70 9.27 -26.28
N PRO A 27 12.00 9.55 -26.47
CA PRO A 27 12.57 10.87 -26.18
C PRO A 27 11.97 12.02 -27.00
N ASN A 28 11.51 11.75 -28.22
CA ASN A 28 10.99 12.77 -29.13
C ASN A 28 9.64 13.30 -28.62
N PRO A 29 9.54 14.59 -28.23
CA PRO A 29 8.33 15.14 -27.62
C PRO A 29 7.11 15.13 -28.56
N ASN A 30 7.33 15.15 -29.88
CA ASN A 30 6.25 15.19 -30.87
C ASN A 30 5.51 13.85 -30.97
N THR A 31 6.21 12.73 -30.82
CA THR A 31 5.66 11.37 -30.94
C THR A 31 5.44 10.69 -29.59
N ARG A 32 6.02 11.24 -28.52
CA ARG A 32 6.03 10.64 -27.18
C ARG A 32 4.67 10.15 -26.69
N HIS A 33 3.60 10.91 -26.92
CA HIS A 33 2.28 10.52 -26.46
C HIS A 33 1.81 9.19 -27.07
N GLU A 34 1.93 9.05 -28.38
CA GLU A 34 1.56 7.85 -29.13
C GLU A 34 2.50 6.68 -28.77
N THR A 35 3.80 6.97 -28.67
CA THR A 35 4.81 6.00 -28.26
C THR A 35 4.54 5.42 -26.86
N LEU A 36 4.13 6.25 -25.89
CA LEU A 36 3.77 5.79 -24.55
C LEU A 36 2.59 4.81 -24.56
N LEU A 37 1.57 5.10 -25.37
CA LEU A 37 0.40 4.23 -25.52
C LEU A 37 0.76 2.89 -26.17
N GLU A 38 1.68 2.88 -27.13
CA GLU A 38 2.17 1.64 -27.74
C GLU A 38 3.09 0.85 -26.82
N LEU A 39 3.98 1.52 -26.07
CA LEU A 39 4.85 0.86 -25.10
C LEU A 39 4.07 0.23 -23.95
N GLU A 40 3.01 0.89 -23.46
CA GLU A 40 2.15 0.34 -22.41
C GLU A 40 1.49 -0.98 -22.83
N LYS A 41 1.06 -1.10 -24.10
CA LYS A 41 0.53 -2.36 -24.63
C LYS A 41 1.56 -3.50 -24.64
N ASN A 42 2.85 -3.16 -24.71
CA ASN A 42 3.96 -4.10 -24.72
C ASN A 42 4.56 -4.37 -23.33
N LYS A 43 3.94 -3.87 -22.25
CA LYS A 43 4.42 -4.04 -20.87
C LYS A 43 4.62 -5.50 -20.41
N GLY A 44 3.95 -6.45 -21.07
CA GLY A 44 4.10 -7.88 -20.80
C GLY A 44 5.42 -8.48 -21.31
N ASN A 45 6.18 -7.76 -22.15
CA ASN A 45 7.45 -8.24 -22.66
C ASN A 45 8.51 -8.24 -21.55
N VAL A 46 9.10 -9.39 -21.25
CA VAL A 46 10.08 -9.56 -20.16
C VAL A 46 11.33 -8.67 -20.31
N LYS A 47 11.66 -8.26 -21.54
CA LYS A 47 12.83 -7.42 -21.83
C LYS A 47 12.55 -5.93 -21.70
N ILE A 48 11.28 -5.49 -21.66
CA ILE A 48 10.94 -4.06 -21.75
C ILE A 48 11.51 -3.25 -20.59
N ALA A 49 11.54 -3.79 -19.37
CA ALA A 49 12.11 -3.10 -18.22
C ALA A 49 13.59 -2.75 -18.45
N GLN A 50 14.39 -3.77 -18.78
CA GLN A 50 15.82 -3.61 -19.00
C GLN A 50 16.11 -2.73 -20.20
N LEU A 51 15.40 -2.93 -21.33
CA LEU A 51 15.56 -2.12 -22.53
C LEU A 51 15.19 -0.65 -22.27
N LEU A 52 14.10 -0.38 -21.56
CA LEU A 52 13.68 0.97 -21.23
C LEU A 52 14.69 1.67 -20.29
N TRP A 53 15.31 0.92 -19.38
CA TRP A 53 16.32 1.44 -18.46
C TRP A 53 17.63 1.80 -19.17
N ILE A 54 18.11 0.96 -20.09
CA ILE A 54 19.40 1.18 -20.79
C ILE A 54 19.28 2.13 -21.99
N SER A 55 18.09 2.24 -22.59
CA SER A 55 17.88 3.06 -23.79
C SER A 55 18.01 4.55 -23.47
N PHE A 56 18.74 5.25 -24.32
CA PHE A 56 19.06 6.66 -24.12
C PHE A 56 17.78 7.52 -24.02
N GLY A 57 17.73 8.38 -23.00
CA GLY A 57 16.64 9.35 -22.83
C GLY A 57 15.27 8.78 -22.43
N CYS A 58 15.10 7.46 -22.36
CA CYS A 58 13.81 6.83 -22.08
C CYS A 58 13.31 7.12 -20.66
N VAL A 59 14.09 6.77 -19.63
CA VAL A 59 13.73 7.02 -18.22
C VAL A 59 13.60 8.53 -17.95
N ALA A 60 14.47 9.36 -18.53
CA ALA A 60 14.39 10.81 -18.41
C ALA A 60 13.08 11.36 -19.00
N SER A 61 12.60 10.79 -20.10
CA SER A 61 11.33 11.17 -20.71
C SER A 61 10.14 10.78 -19.83
N LEU A 62 10.17 9.59 -19.22
CA LEU A 62 9.15 9.19 -18.24
C LEU A 62 9.11 10.14 -17.04
N ILE A 63 10.28 10.52 -16.51
CA ILE A 63 10.40 11.47 -15.40
C ILE A 63 9.85 12.85 -15.81
N GLN A 64 10.19 13.32 -17.02
CA GLN A 64 9.71 14.60 -17.53
C GLN A 64 8.17 14.63 -17.56
N GLU A 65 7.54 13.59 -18.11
CA GLU A 65 6.08 13.45 -18.13
C GLU A 65 5.48 13.46 -16.73
N LEU A 66 6.08 12.70 -15.81
CA LEU A 66 5.61 12.60 -14.43
C LEU A 66 5.61 13.97 -13.72
N VAL A 67 6.70 14.73 -13.86
CA VAL A 67 6.85 16.05 -13.22
C VAL A 67 5.91 17.10 -13.81
N MET A 68 5.59 17.01 -15.11
CA MET A 68 4.66 17.94 -15.77
C MET A 68 3.25 17.93 -15.18
N VAL A 69 2.89 16.90 -14.42
CA VAL A 69 1.57 16.76 -13.78
C VAL A 69 1.45 17.56 -12.49
N TYR A 70 2.56 17.86 -11.81
CA TYR A 70 2.54 18.40 -10.46
C TYR A 70 1.70 19.68 -10.28
N PRO A 71 1.71 20.66 -11.21
CA PRO A 71 0.87 21.86 -11.09
C PRO A 71 -0.63 21.55 -11.03
N TYR A 72 -1.06 20.41 -11.57
CA TYR A 72 -2.46 20.02 -11.66
C TYR A 72 -2.95 19.21 -10.46
N LEU A 73 -2.06 18.74 -9.57
CA LEU A 73 -2.44 17.86 -8.46
C LEU A 73 -3.29 18.56 -7.38
N ASN A 74 -3.14 19.89 -7.24
CA ASN A 74 -3.79 20.68 -6.19
C ASN A 74 -4.67 21.84 -6.70
N CYS A 75 -4.58 22.19 -7.99
CA CYS A 75 -5.15 23.45 -8.48
C CYS A 75 -6.25 23.30 -9.54
N ALA A 76 -6.36 22.15 -10.22
CA ALA A 76 -7.34 22.00 -11.31
C ALA A 76 -7.74 20.54 -11.58
N PRO A 77 -8.93 20.29 -12.16
CA PRO A 77 -9.26 18.98 -12.71
C PRO A 77 -8.32 18.66 -13.87
N LEU A 78 -7.70 17.49 -13.82
CA LEU A 78 -6.83 16.96 -14.86
C LEU A 78 -7.67 16.58 -16.10
N ASN A 79 -7.20 16.98 -17.28
CA ASN A 79 -7.77 16.53 -18.56
C ASN A 79 -7.67 14.98 -18.67
N PRO A 80 -8.74 14.26 -19.08
CA PRO A 80 -8.71 12.81 -19.28
C PRO A 80 -7.54 12.31 -20.14
N SER A 81 -7.20 13.01 -21.23
CA SER A 81 -6.08 12.64 -22.11
C SER A 81 -4.73 12.70 -21.37
N LEU A 82 -4.54 13.73 -20.55
CA LEU A 82 -3.34 13.87 -19.71
C LEU A 82 -3.31 12.78 -18.64
N SER A 83 -4.45 12.46 -18.01
CA SER A 83 -4.53 11.36 -17.03
C SER A 83 -4.12 10.02 -17.63
N THR A 84 -4.64 9.68 -18.82
CA THR A 84 -4.29 8.43 -19.50
C THR A 84 -2.81 8.38 -19.84
N ARG A 85 -2.26 9.47 -20.38
CA ARG A 85 -0.82 9.59 -20.70
C ARG A 85 0.06 9.31 -19.48
N ILE A 86 -0.31 9.87 -18.32
CA ILE A 86 0.44 9.70 -17.08
C ILE A 86 0.20 8.32 -16.47
N GLY A 87 -1.00 7.76 -16.64
CA GLY A 87 -1.27 6.35 -16.34
C GLY A 87 -0.31 5.42 -17.08
N CYS A 88 -0.07 5.64 -18.37
CA CYS A 88 0.91 4.87 -19.15
C CYS A 88 2.33 5.04 -18.61
N VAL A 89 2.72 6.27 -18.25
CA VAL A 89 4.03 6.53 -17.63
C VAL A 89 4.20 5.78 -16.32
N LEU A 90 3.19 5.82 -15.44
CA LEU A 90 3.20 5.10 -14.17
C LEU A 90 3.24 3.59 -14.36
N GLU A 91 2.59 3.07 -15.39
CA GLU A 91 2.64 1.64 -15.71
C GLU A 91 4.03 1.22 -16.20
N LEU A 92 4.69 2.02 -17.03
CA LEU A 92 6.07 1.76 -17.44
C LEU A 92 7.06 1.87 -16.27
N ILE A 93 6.85 2.85 -15.38
CA ILE A 93 7.60 2.97 -14.12
C ILE A 93 7.36 1.74 -13.22
N HIS A 94 6.12 1.24 -13.16
CA HIS A 94 5.78 0.03 -12.43
C HIS A 94 6.55 -1.18 -12.98
N VAL A 95 6.65 -1.32 -14.31
CA VAL A 95 7.46 -2.36 -14.94
C VAL A 95 8.94 -2.27 -14.52
N LEU A 96 9.53 -1.06 -14.49
CA LEU A 96 10.91 -0.86 -14.02
C LEU A 96 11.10 -1.25 -12.54
N ALA A 97 10.12 -0.96 -11.69
CA ALA A 97 10.15 -1.28 -10.27
C ALA A 97 9.97 -2.79 -10.01
N SER A 98 9.18 -3.46 -10.86
CA SER A 98 8.83 -4.86 -10.72
C SER A 98 9.88 -5.81 -11.29
N ASP A 99 10.69 -5.40 -12.26
CA ASP A 99 11.76 -6.25 -12.82
C ASP A 99 12.93 -6.44 -11.84
N VAL A 100 13.44 -7.66 -11.74
CA VAL A 100 14.47 -8.04 -10.77
C VAL A 100 15.81 -7.33 -11.05
N VAL A 101 16.12 -7.06 -12.32
CA VAL A 101 17.39 -6.46 -12.73
C VAL A 101 17.35 -4.95 -12.53
N THR A 102 16.30 -4.27 -12.99
CA THR A 102 16.23 -2.80 -12.94
C THR A 102 15.85 -2.28 -11.55
N ARG A 103 15.17 -3.05 -10.70
CA ARG A 103 14.68 -2.61 -9.39
C ARG A 103 15.76 -2.00 -8.49
N SER A 104 16.96 -2.59 -8.43
CA SER A 104 18.05 -2.06 -7.61
C SER A 104 18.50 -0.69 -8.11
N GLN A 105 18.58 -0.51 -9.43
CA GLN A 105 18.96 0.75 -10.06
C GLN A 105 17.85 1.80 -9.90
N PHE A 106 16.58 1.39 -10.04
CA PHE A 106 15.41 2.21 -9.78
C PHE A 106 15.44 2.80 -8.36
N LEU A 107 15.73 1.98 -7.34
CA LEU A 107 15.85 2.47 -5.96
C LEU A 107 17.01 3.43 -5.77
N LYS A 108 18.20 3.11 -6.31
CA LYS A 108 19.39 3.98 -6.22
C LYS A 108 19.19 5.33 -6.92
N SER A 109 18.35 5.38 -7.94
CA SER A 109 18.07 6.60 -8.72
C SER A 109 17.12 7.58 -8.01
N ASN A 110 16.53 7.21 -6.87
CA ASN A 110 15.61 8.05 -6.10
C ASN A 110 14.35 8.50 -6.90
N ILE A 111 14.00 7.83 -8.01
CA ILE A 111 12.78 8.11 -8.80
C ILE A 111 11.52 7.97 -7.94
N ILE A 112 11.54 7.12 -6.92
CA ILE A 112 10.42 6.90 -6.01
C ILE A 112 9.89 8.17 -5.34
N TYR A 113 10.76 9.14 -5.02
CA TYR A 113 10.33 10.41 -4.41
C TYR A 113 9.42 11.22 -5.34
N LEU A 114 9.56 11.03 -6.65
CA LEU A 114 8.70 11.67 -7.66
C LEU A 114 7.26 11.12 -7.64
N LEU A 115 7.01 9.99 -6.96
CA LEU A 115 5.67 9.43 -6.79
C LEU A 115 4.95 10.01 -5.57
N PHE A 116 5.66 10.58 -4.59
CA PHE A 116 5.06 11.05 -3.35
C PHE A 116 4.07 12.21 -3.54
N PRO A 117 4.29 13.18 -4.46
CA PRO A 117 3.28 14.18 -4.79
C PRO A 117 1.96 13.55 -5.28
N LEU A 118 2.02 12.48 -6.09
CA LEU A 118 0.83 11.77 -6.57
C LEU A 118 0.08 11.08 -5.42
N LEU A 119 0.81 10.53 -4.45
CA LEU A 119 0.22 9.93 -3.25
C LEU A 119 -0.53 10.97 -2.40
N ASN A 120 -0.04 12.20 -2.38
CA ASN A 120 -0.57 13.32 -1.60
C ASN A 120 -1.58 14.21 -2.32
N GLY A 121 -1.87 13.97 -3.61
CA GLY A 121 -2.79 14.82 -4.39
C GLY A 121 -4.21 14.89 -3.81
N ASP A 122 -5.03 15.82 -4.32
CA ASP A 122 -6.38 16.07 -3.82
C ASP A 122 -7.24 14.79 -3.79
N LYS A 123 -7.97 14.60 -2.68
CA LYS A 123 -8.83 13.44 -2.43
C LYS A 123 -10.18 13.57 -3.13
N ASN A 124 -10.63 14.79 -3.38
CA ASN A 124 -11.93 15.05 -4.02
C ASN A 124 -11.86 14.94 -5.55
N ASN A 125 -10.66 14.89 -6.10
CA ASN A 125 -10.42 14.79 -7.53
C ASN A 125 -10.29 13.31 -7.96
N LYS A 126 -11.30 12.80 -8.65
CA LYS A 126 -11.33 11.41 -9.16
C LYS A 126 -10.10 11.06 -10.02
N THR A 127 -9.59 12.02 -10.78
CA THR A 127 -8.40 11.81 -11.61
C THR A 127 -7.14 11.66 -10.75
N CYS A 128 -7.04 12.42 -9.66
CA CYS A 128 -5.97 12.23 -8.68
C CYS A 128 -6.08 10.88 -7.96
N GLU A 129 -7.29 10.38 -7.74
CA GLU A 129 -7.49 9.04 -7.17
C GLU A 129 -6.93 7.93 -8.08
N TYR A 130 -7.19 8.00 -9.38
CA TYR A 130 -6.61 7.07 -10.36
C TYR A 130 -5.08 7.11 -10.32
N LEU A 131 -4.47 8.30 -10.38
CA LEU A 131 -3.01 8.44 -10.33
C LEU A 131 -2.42 7.95 -9.00
N ARG A 132 -3.12 8.21 -7.87
CA ARG A 132 -2.73 7.71 -6.54
C ARG A 132 -2.71 6.18 -6.52
N LEU A 133 -3.73 5.53 -7.09
CA LEU A 133 -3.80 4.06 -7.18
C LEU A 133 -2.67 3.48 -8.03
N SER A 134 -2.38 4.09 -9.19
CA SER A 134 -1.26 3.68 -10.04
C SER A 134 0.09 3.86 -9.34
N ALA A 135 0.32 5.00 -8.66
CA ALA A 135 1.52 5.23 -7.87
C ALA A 135 1.65 4.24 -6.69
N LEU A 136 0.55 3.95 -5.98
CA LEU A 136 0.53 2.91 -4.95
C LEU A 136 0.88 1.53 -5.51
N GLY A 137 0.48 1.22 -6.75
CA GLY A 137 0.86 -0.01 -7.45
C GLY A 137 2.37 -0.16 -7.59
N VAL A 138 3.05 0.89 -8.06
CA VAL A 138 4.53 0.94 -8.15
C VAL A 138 5.18 0.72 -6.78
N ILE A 139 4.71 1.44 -5.75
CA ILE A 139 5.23 1.31 -4.40
C ILE A 139 5.00 -0.10 -3.84
N CYS A 140 3.82 -0.65 -4.08
CA CYS A 140 3.46 -1.98 -3.63
C CYS A 140 4.38 -3.03 -4.25
N SER A 141 4.70 -2.93 -5.55
CA SER A 141 5.57 -3.91 -6.21
C SER A 141 6.98 -3.92 -5.61
N LEU A 142 7.53 -2.75 -5.27
CA LEU A 142 8.81 -2.61 -4.56
C LEU A 142 8.78 -3.28 -3.18
N ILE A 143 7.72 -3.05 -2.40
CA ILE A 143 7.57 -3.64 -1.07
C ILE A 143 7.39 -5.16 -1.16
N THR A 144 6.67 -5.65 -2.17
CA THR A 144 6.43 -7.09 -2.34
C THR A 144 7.65 -7.89 -2.81
N ALA A 145 8.74 -7.23 -3.21
CA ALA A 145 9.97 -7.89 -3.62
C ALA A 145 10.73 -8.61 -2.48
N GLU A 146 10.23 -8.55 -1.24
CA GLU A 146 10.75 -9.27 -0.05
C GLU A 146 12.26 -9.06 0.20
N ASN A 147 12.77 -7.88 -0.12
CA ASN A 147 14.16 -7.52 0.11
C ASN A 147 14.27 -6.53 1.29
N ASN A 148 15.08 -6.90 2.29
CA ASN A 148 15.33 -6.11 3.49
C ASN A 148 15.98 -4.75 3.20
N GLU A 149 16.86 -4.65 2.20
CA GLU A 149 17.49 -3.39 1.80
C GLU A 149 16.45 -2.40 1.28
N ILE A 150 15.51 -2.89 0.46
CA ILE A 150 14.40 -2.09 -0.06
C ILE A 150 13.55 -1.61 1.10
N THR A 151 13.18 -2.53 2.00
CA THR A 151 12.34 -2.20 3.15
C THR A 151 13.01 -1.14 4.04
N GLN A 152 14.30 -1.30 4.35
CA GLN A 152 15.06 -0.32 5.13
C GLN A 152 15.15 1.04 4.44
N TYR A 153 15.40 1.06 3.13
CA TYR A 153 15.40 2.29 2.35
C TYR A 153 14.03 2.99 2.41
N LEU A 154 12.94 2.25 2.18
CA LEU A 154 11.57 2.78 2.20
C LEU A 154 11.18 3.34 3.57
N LEU A 155 11.59 2.70 4.67
CA LEU A 155 11.31 3.15 6.04
C LEU A 155 12.07 4.44 6.42
N ASN A 156 13.18 4.73 5.73
CA ASN A 156 13.91 5.99 5.89
C ASN A 156 13.27 7.15 5.11
N THR A 157 12.30 6.87 4.24
CA THR A 157 11.51 7.89 3.54
C THR A 157 10.22 8.23 4.31
N GLU A 158 9.43 9.17 3.80
CA GLU A 158 8.11 9.48 4.35
C GLU A 158 7.02 8.44 4.01
N LEU A 159 7.34 7.40 3.23
CA LEU A 159 6.37 6.44 2.73
C LEU A 159 5.53 5.81 3.84
N PHE A 160 6.14 5.47 4.97
CA PHE A 160 5.44 4.87 6.10
C PHE A 160 4.26 5.72 6.57
N TYR A 161 4.47 7.04 6.69
CA TYR A 161 3.44 7.98 7.12
C TYR A 161 2.43 8.28 5.99
N LEU A 162 2.88 8.31 4.73
CA LEU A 162 1.99 8.48 3.58
C LEU A 162 0.99 7.33 3.46
N LEU A 163 1.43 6.08 3.67
CA LEU A 163 0.54 4.91 3.66
C LEU A 163 -0.53 5.02 4.75
N ILE A 164 -0.14 5.38 5.97
CA ILE A 164 -1.09 5.59 7.08
C ILE A 164 -2.10 6.71 6.75
N LYS A 165 -1.64 7.83 6.19
CA LYS A 165 -2.52 8.93 5.77
C LYS A 165 -3.54 8.49 4.72
N ILE A 166 -3.11 7.67 3.74
CA ILE A 166 -3.98 7.13 2.70
C ILE A 166 -5.01 6.17 3.31
N MET A 167 -4.58 5.30 4.24
CA MET A 167 -5.46 4.38 4.99
C MET A 167 -6.57 5.13 5.73
N GLU A 168 -6.27 6.30 6.31
CA GLU A 168 -7.26 7.06 7.07
C GLU A 168 -8.30 7.76 6.18
N THR A 169 -7.90 8.29 5.03
CA THR A 169 -8.67 9.36 4.37
C THR A 169 -9.00 9.15 2.89
N SER A 170 -8.61 8.02 2.29
CA SER A 170 -8.83 7.77 0.85
C SER A 170 -10.08 6.93 0.58
N SER A 171 -10.34 6.60 -0.68
CA SER A 171 -11.37 5.63 -1.09
C SER A 171 -11.05 4.21 -0.62
N ASP A 172 -12.06 3.33 -0.57
CA ASP A 172 -11.88 1.96 -0.07
C ASP A 172 -10.85 1.15 -0.86
N LEU A 173 -10.77 1.37 -2.17
CA LEU A 173 -9.77 0.74 -3.01
C LEU A 173 -8.35 1.21 -2.64
N ALA A 174 -8.15 2.52 -2.49
CA ALA A 174 -6.86 3.09 -2.09
C ALA A 174 -6.49 2.69 -0.65
N ARG A 175 -7.45 2.65 0.28
CA ARG A 175 -7.24 2.12 1.64
C ARG A 175 -6.83 0.65 1.59
N THR A 176 -7.46 -0.16 0.75
CA THR A 176 -7.14 -1.59 0.62
C THR A 176 -5.70 -1.80 0.16
N VAL A 177 -5.29 -1.13 -0.93
CA VAL A 177 -3.91 -1.23 -1.44
C VAL A 177 -2.91 -0.68 -0.42
N SER A 178 -3.19 0.49 0.16
CA SER A 178 -2.30 1.10 1.16
C SER A 178 -2.15 0.24 2.42
N THR A 179 -3.25 -0.34 2.93
CA THR A 179 -3.21 -1.24 4.10
C THR A 179 -2.43 -2.51 3.77
N TYR A 180 -2.57 -3.05 2.56
CA TYR A 180 -1.76 -4.18 2.11
C TYR A 180 -0.27 -3.83 2.03
N SER A 181 0.09 -2.70 1.40
CA SER A 181 1.48 -2.23 1.34
C SER A 181 2.07 -1.99 2.73
N PHE A 182 1.29 -1.36 3.63
CA PHE A 182 1.66 -1.17 5.02
C PHE A 182 1.89 -2.51 5.74
N LEU A 183 0.96 -3.46 5.61
CA LEU A 183 1.07 -4.79 6.17
C LEU A 183 2.36 -5.48 5.71
N ARG A 184 2.68 -5.39 4.42
CA ARG A 184 3.88 -6.00 3.85
C ARG A 184 5.17 -5.37 4.40
N LEU A 185 5.19 -4.05 4.63
CA LEU A 185 6.31 -3.41 5.32
C LEU A 185 6.48 -3.98 6.74
N ILE A 186 5.41 -4.00 7.54
CA ILE A 186 5.49 -4.45 8.94
C ILE A 186 5.62 -5.97 9.09
N THR A 187 5.35 -6.76 8.05
CA THR A 187 5.62 -8.20 8.05
C THR A 187 7.11 -8.49 8.17
N THR A 188 7.97 -7.60 7.67
CA THR A 188 9.42 -7.72 7.89
C THR A 188 9.79 -7.41 9.34
N GLU A 189 10.87 -8.01 9.84
CA GLU A 189 11.39 -7.70 11.18
C GLU A 189 11.84 -6.24 11.32
N ILE A 190 12.46 -5.70 10.27
CA ILE A 190 12.90 -4.30 10.23
C ILE A 190 11.70 -3.36 10.33
N GLY A 191 10.62 -3.64 9.60
CA GLY A 191 9.40 -2.84 9.59
C GLY A 191 8.61 -2.93 10.91
N LEU A 192 8.47 -4.13 11.48
CA LEU A 192 7.83 -4.27 12.79
C LEU A 192 8.63 -3.54 13.87
N SER A 193 9.95 -3.76 13.92
CA SER A 193 10.82 -3.09 14.87
C SER A 193 10.76 -1.57 14.72
N TYR A 194 10.76 -1.07 13.48
CA TYR A 194 10.57 0.35 13.19
C TYR A 194 9.25 0.85 13.78
N LEU A 195 8.12 0.23 13.49
CA LEU A 195 6.81 0.62 14.03
C LEU A 195 6.82 0.65 15.56
N CYS A 196 7.17 -0.47 16.21
CA CYS A 196 7.05 -0.65 17.66
C CYS A 196 8.10 0.13 18.46
N ARG A 197 9.23 0.52 17.88
CA ARG A 197 10.25 1.33 18.57
C ARG A 197 9.76 2.70 19.02
N ASN A 198 8.77 3.28 18.34
CA ASN A 198 8.19 4.58 18.72
C ASN A 198 6.72 4.39 19.11
N SER A 199 6.42 4.61 20.38
CA SER A 199 5.07 4.44 20.93
C SER A 199 4.04 5.38 20.28
N GLN A 200 4.41 6.62 19.95
CA GLN A 200 3.51 7.56 19.28
C GLN A 200 3.15 7.08 17.88
N ARG A 201 4.15 6.60 17.12
CA ARG A 201 3.93 6.03 15.79
C ARG A 201 3.00 4.83 15.86
N LEU A 202 3.25 3.91 16.80
CA LEU A 202 2.40 2.75 17.02
C LEU A 202 0.97 3.15 17.41
N SER A 203 0.79 4.08 18.35
CA SER A 203 -0.53 4.57 18.75
C SER A 203 -1.28 5.22 17.58
N LEU A 204 -0.62 6.05 16.77
CA LEU A 204 -1.22 6.66 15.58
C LEU A 204 -1.68 5.60 14.58
N THR A 205 -0.85 4.57 14.32
CA THR A 205 -1.23 3.45 13.44
C THR A 205 -2.49 2.74 13.97
N LEU A 206 -2.57 2.45 15.26
CA LEU A 206 -3.73 1.76 15.85
C LEU A 206 -4.99 2.63 15.83
N ILE A 207 -4.87 3.94 16.05
CA ILE A 207 -6.00 4.88 15.91
C ILE A 207 -6.55 4.84 14.49
N VAL A 208 -5.68 4.86 13.46
CA VAL A 208 -6.12 4.79 12.06
C VAL A 208 -6.75 3.43 11.73
N LEU A 209 -6.17 2.32 12.20
CA LEU A 209 -6.77 0.99 12.04
C LEU A 209 -8.17 0.93 12.69
N GLY A 210 -8.32 1.46 13.91
CA GLY A 210 -9.60 1.55 14.61
C GLY A 210 -10.63 2.41 13.89
N LYS A 211 -10.23 3.58 13.39
CA LYS A 211 -11.10 4.44 12.55
C LYS A 211 -11.58 3.72 11.30
N MET A 212 -10.73 2.94 10.64
CA MET A 212 -11.15 2.14 9.49
C MET A 212 -12.17 1.07 9.89
N VAL A 213 -11.94 0.34 10.98
CA VAL A 213 -12.93 -0.62 11.50
C VAL A 213 -14.27 0.06 11.79
N TYR A 214 -14.25 1.21 12.48
CA TYR A 214 -15.45 2.01 12.74
C TYR A 214 -16.16 2.41 11.45
N SER A 215 -15.42 2.90 10.45
CA SER A 215 -16.00 3.30 9.15
C SER A 215 -16.69 2.15 8.41
N ILE A 216 -16.10 0.94 8.45
CA ILE A 216 -16.71 -0.27 7.85
C ILE A 216 -17.94 -0.69 8.64
N SER A 217 -17.96 -0.48 9.97
CA SER A 217 -19.10 -0.84 10.82
C SER A 217 -20.35 0.00 10.52
N LEU A 218 -20.18 1.25 10.08
CA LEU A 218 -21.28 2.14 9.72
C LEU A 218 -21.98 1.70 8.43
N ASN A 219 -21.24 1.21 7.44
CA ASN A 219 -21.75 0.74 6.16
C ASN A 219 -21.09 -0.59 5.77
N PRO A 220 -21.53 -1.72 6.36
CA PRO A 220 -20.91 -3.01 6.10
C PRO A 220 -21.28 -3.53 4.71
N GLU A 221 -20.27 -3.84 3.90
CA GLU A 221 -20.42 -4.34 2.53
C GLU A 221 -19.44 -5.49 2.28
N LYS A 222 -19.82 -6.41 1.38
CA LYS A 222 -18.94 -7.53 0.98
C LYS A 222 -17.64 -7.05 0.30
N SER A 223 -17.66 -5.88 -0.32
CA SER A 223 -16.50 -5.20 -0.92
C SER A 223 -15.37 -4.99 0.10
N HIS A 224 -15.69 -4.77 1.39
CA HIS A 224 -14.73 -4.55 2.47
C HIS A 224 -13.95 -5.79 2.92
N LYS A 225 -14.26 -7.00 2.41
CA LYS A 225 -13.61 -8.26 2.81
C LYS A 225 -12.07 -8.20 2.76
N LYS A 226 -11.50 -7.63 1.68
CA LYS A 226 -10.04 -7.52 1.51
C LYS A 226 -9.42 -6.55 2.50
N LEU A 227 -10.03 -5.36 2.66
CA LEU A 227 -9.56 -4.35 3.59
C LEU A 227 -9.57 -4.87 5.04
N LEU A 228 -10.70 -5.46 5.47
CA LEU A 228 -10.86 -6.03 6.80
C LEU A 228 -9.81 -7.12 7.07
N LYS A 229 -9.57 -8.02 6.10
CA LYS A 229 -8.51 -9.03 6.20
C LYS A 229 -7.12 -8.42 6.42
N HIS A 230 -6.78 -7.33 5.73
CA HIS A 230 -5.49 -6.66 5.94
C HIS A 230 -5.42 -5.96 7.29
N ILE A 231 -6.50 -5.33 7.75
CA ILE A 231 -6.58 -4.71 9.08
C ILE A 231 -6.34 -5.74 10.18
N LEU A 232 -7.03 -6.89 10.13
CA LEU A 232 -6.86 -7.96 11.12
C LEU A 232 -5.41 -8.47 11.13
N ARG A 233 -4.82 -8.70 9.95
CA ARG A 233 -3.42 -9.12 9.84
C ARG A 233 -2.44 -8.10 10.41
N CYS A 234 -2.72 -6.80 10.27
CA CYS A 234 -1.90 -5.76 10.90
C CYS A 234 -1.94 -5.89 12.43
N TYR A 235 -3.12 -6.06 13.04
CA TYR A 235 -3.22 -6.25 14.49
C TYR A 235 -2.41 -7.46 14.96
N PHE A 236 -2.54 -8.62 14.31
CA PHE A 236 -1.79 -9.82 14.68
C PHE A 236 -0.29 -9.63 14.53
N ARG A 237 0.17 -9.07 13.41
CA ARG A 237 1.59 -8.83 13.20
C ARG A 237 2.17 -7.88 14.25
N ILE A 238 1.41 -6.86 14.66
CA ILE A 238 1.85 -5.95 15.73
C ILE A 238 1.89 -6.67 17.09
N MET A 239 0.95 -7.57 17.36
CA MET A 239 0.91 -8.35 18.60
C MET A 239 2.07 -9.34 18.76
N GLU A 240 2.75 -9.70 17.67
CA GLU A 240 3.97 -10.51 17.72
C GLU A 240 5.16 -9.76 18.35
N ASP A 241 5.12 -8.42 18.46
CA ASP A 241 6.12 -7.67 19.24
C ASP A 241 5.87 -7.85 20.74
N GLU A 242 6.74 -8.65 21.37
CA GLU A 242 6.70 -8.95 22.80
C GLU A 242 6.95 -7.73 23.70
N LYS A 243 7.62 -6.70 23.19
CA LYS A 243 8.04 -5.53 23.98
C LYS A 243 6.89 -4.59 24.29
N SER A 244 6.18 -4.17 23.24
CA SER A 244 5.24 -3.05 23.31
C SER A 244 3.97 -3.30 22.51
N GLY A 245 4.11 -3.93 21.34
CA GLY A 245 3.03 -4.14 20.36
C GLY A 245 1.85 -4.88 20.98
N HIS A 246 2.09 -6.03 21.62
CA HIS A 246 1.02 -6.78 22.28
C HIS A 246 0.28 -5.93 23.33
N SER A 247 1.02 -5.28 24.24
CA SER A 247 0.43 -4.52 25.34
C SER A 247 -0.39 -3.30 24.87
N ILE A 248 0.06 -2.63 23.81
CA ILE A 248 -0.60 -1.43 23.27
C ILE A 248 -1.78 -1.83 22.40
N VAL A 249 -1.67 -2.88 21.58
CA VAL A 249 -2.80 -3.43 20.82
C VAL A 249 -3.89 -3.88 21.79
N PHE A 250 -3.55 -4.68 22.81
CA PHE A 250 -4.49 -5.19 23.79
C PHE A 250 -5.33 -4.06 24.41
N LYS A 251 -4.71 -2.90 24.71
CA LYS A 251 -5.42 -1.72 25.24
C LYS A 251 -6.33 -1.03 24.22
N ASN A 252 -6.03 -1.13 22.92
CA ASN A 252 -6.64 -0.35 21.85
C ASN A 252 -7.44 -1.19 20.82
N ILE A 253 -7.84 -2.43 21.17
CA ILE A 253 -8.69 -3.23 20.29
C ILE A 253 -10.06 -2.53 20.10
N PRO A 254 -10.51 -2.29 18.86
CA PRO A 254 -11.81 -1.67 18.59
C PRO A 254 -12.98 -2.59 19.00
N ASN A 255 -13.96 -2.04 19.73
CA ASN A 255 -15.12 -2.80 20.19
C ASN A 255 -16.05 -3.21 19.04
N GLU A 256 -16.04 -2.43 17.95
CA GLU A 256 -16.80 -2.65 16.73
C GLU A 256 -16.47 -3.99 16.06
N LEU A 257 -15.30 -4.57 16.34
CA LEU A 257 -14.93 -5.91 15.84
C LEU A 257 -15.94 -6.99 16.25
N SER A 258 -16.67 -6.80 17.36
CA SER A 258 -17.71 -7.71 17.83
C SER A 258 -18.98 -7.74 16.95
N TYR A 259 -19.12 -6.80 16.00
CA TYR A 259 -20.34 -6.65 15.23
C TYR A 259 -20.57 -7.86 14.32
N LYS A 260 -21.81 -8.37 14.33
CA LYS A 260 -22.20 -9.55 13.54
C LYS A 260 -21.92 -9.37 12.04
N ALA A 261 -22.07 -8.15 11.52
CA ALA A 261 -21.82 -7.82 10.12
C ALA A 261 -20.40 -8.20 9.65
N PHE A 262 -19.38 -8.13 10.52
CA PHE A 262 -18.01 -8.55 10.14
C PHE A 262 -17.88 -10.06 9.99
N LYS A 263 -18.61 -10.85 10.80
CA LYS A 263 -18.69 -12.31 10.63
C LYS A 263 -19.35 -12.66 9.30
N ASP A 264 -20.37 -11.91 8.90
CA ASP A 264 -21.07 -12.12 7.62
C ASP A 264 -20.17 -11.76 6.42
N ILE A 265 -19.41 -10.66 6.50
CA ILE A 265 -18.42 -10.28 5.45
C ILE A 265 -17.32 -11.35 5.30
N LEU A 266 -16.90 -11.96 6.40
CA LEU A 266 -15.80 -12.93 6.45
C LEU A 266 -16.27 -14.40 6.39
N ALA A 267 -17.56 -14.68 6.20
CA ALA A 267 -18.15 -16.02 6.29
C ALA A 267 -17.40 -17.11 5.51
N GLU A 268 -16.85 -16.76 4.34
CA GLU A 268 -16.12 -17.66 3.44
C GLU A 268 -14.62 -17.83 3.79
N ASP A 269 -14.02 -16.94 4.58
CA ASP A 269 -12.59 -16.96 4.94
C ASP A 269 -12.41 -17.42 6.40
N LYS A 270 -12.37 -18.75 6.60
CA LYS A 270 -12.23 -19.39 7.92
C LYS A 270 -11.04 -18.88 8.72
N ASN A 271 -9.91 -18.60 8.06
CA ASN A 271 -8.71 -18.10 8.72
C ASN A 271 -8.94 -16.69 9.26
N CYS A 272 -9.58 -15.81 8.48
CA CYS A 272 -9.89 -14.45 8.94
C CYS A 272 -10.98 -14.43 10.02
N LEU A 273 -11.94 -15.36 9.99
CA LEU A 273 -12.92 -15.53 11.07
C LEU A 273 -12.26 -15.95 12.39
N SER A 274 -11.32 -16.91 12.33
CA SER A 274 -10.53 -17.31 13.51
C SER A 274 -9.77 -16.12 14.09
N MET A 275 -9.09 -15.37 13.22
CA MET A 275 -8.36 -14.15 13.57
C MET A 275 -9.26 -13.10 14.23
N LEU A 276 -10.46 -12.87 13.68
CA LEU A 276 -11.45 -11.96 14.25
C LEU A 276 -11.90 -12.42 15.65
N ASN A 277 -12.27 -13.70 15.79
CA ASN A 277 -12.75 -14.23 17.07
C ASN A 277 -11.68 -14.15 18.16
N GLN A 278 -10.42 -14.44 17.83
CA GLN A 278 -9.30 -14.28 18.77
C GLN A 278 -9.12 -12.83 19.25
N LEU A 279 -9.25 -11.83 18.36
CA LEU A 279 -9.20 -10.42 18.77
C LEU A 279 -10.39 -10.01 19.64
N ILE A 280 -11.58 -10.55 19.36
CA ILE A 280 -12.77 -10.35 20.20
C ILE A 280 -12.55 -10.93 21.60
N GLU A 281 -12.03 -12.16 21.69
CA GLU A 281 -11.70 -12.80 22.98
C GLU A 281 -10.68 -11.99 23.78
N GLU A 282 -9.64 -11.47 23.13
CA GLU A 282 -8.66 -10.58 23.78
C GLU A 282 -9.29 -9.26 24.26
N ALA A 283 -10.22 -8.68 23.47
CA ALA A 283 -10.96 -7.49 23.87
C ALA A 283 -11.89 -7.75 25.07
N GLU A 284 -12.50 -8.93 25.16
CA GLU A 284 -13.34 -9.35 26.29
C GLU A 284 -12.50 -9.55 27.56
N LYS A 285 -11.33 -10.22 27.45
CA LYS A 285 -10.37 -10.36 28.56
C LYS A 285 -9.95 -9.01 29.13
N ARG A 286 -9.75 -8.00 28.27
CA ARG A 286 -9.49 -6.62 28.71
C ARG A 286 -10.63 -6.10 29.58
N SER A 287 -11.87 -6.21 29.14
CA SER A 287 -13.04 -5.74 29.89
C SER A 287 -13.16 -6.41 31.27
N CYS A 288 -12.89 -7.71 31.36
CA CYS A 288 -12.88 -8.45 32.63
C CYS A 288 -11.77 -7.98 33.59
N LYS A 289 -10.56 -7.66 33.10
CA LYS A 289 -9.47 -7.12 33.92
C LYS A 289 -9.81 -5.74 34.50
N TYR A 290 -10.40 -4.85 33.71
CA TYR A 290 -10.86 -3.55 34.20
C TYR A 290 -11.92 -3.69 35.30
N ILE A 291 -12.88 -4.61 35.15
CA ILE A 291 -13.92 -4.86 36.17
C ILE A 291 -13.28 -5.37 37.47
N HIS A 292 -12.32 -6.28 37.40
CA HIS A 292 -11.60 -6.77 38.60
C HIS A 292 -10.75 -5.69 39.27
N GLU A 293 -10.04 -4.85 38.52
CA GLU A 293 -9.26 -3.74 39.10
C GLU A 293 -10.16 -2.68 39.75
N HIS A 294 -11.30 -2.35 39.14
CA HIS A 294 -12.28 -1.42 39.72
C HIS A 294 -12.98 -1.98 40.97
N HIS A 295 -13.32 -3.27 41.00
CA HIS A 295 -13.83 -3.91 42.23
C HIS A 295 -12.78 -3.91 43.34
N HIS A 296 -11.50 -4.15 43.02
CA HIS A 296 -10.43 -4.13 44.02
C HIS A 296 -10.18 -2.72 44.60
N TYR A 297 -10.37 -1.67 43.80
CA TYR A 297 -10.32 -0.28 44.25
C TYR A 297 -11.54 0.10 45.11
N GLN A 298 -12.75 -0.31 44.75
CA GLN A 298 -13.94 -0.07 45.57
C GLN A 298 -13.88 -0.80 46.93
N TYR A 299 -13.34 -2.02 46.99
CA TYR A 299 -13.10 -2.72 48.26
C TYR A 299 -12.02 -2.07 49.12
N LYS A 300 -10.97 -1.48 48.52
CA LYS A 300 -9.94 -0.72 49.27
C LYS A 300 -10.46 0.61 49.83
N ILE A 301 -11.38 1.28 49.15
CA ILE A 301 -12.02 2.51 49.64
C ILE A 301 -13.11 2.18 50.67
N GLY A 302 -13.92 1.14 50.44
CA GLY A 302 -14.91 0.65 51.40
C GLY A 302 -14.32 0.03 52.68
N GLY A 303 -13.09 -0.49 52.61
CA GLY A 303 -12.33 -0.98 53.77
C GLY A 303 -11.67 0.12 54.61
N ARG A 304 -11.45 1.33 54.05
CA ARG A 304 -10.91 2.49 54.79
C ARG A 304 -11.99 3.34 55.50
N LEU A 305 -13.26 3.17 55.16
CA LEU A 305 -14.37 3.86 55.82
C LEU A 305 -14.96 3.12 57.03
N ARG A 306 -14.47 1.91 57.36
CA ARG A 306 -14.89 1.16 58.56
C ARG A 306 -13.96 1.30 59.77
N TYR A 307 -12.98 2.20 59.71
CA TYR A 307 -12.07 2.51 60.84
C TYR A 307 -12.26 3.92 61.43
N PHE A 308 -13.35 4.61 61.06
CA PHE A 308 -13.79 5.86 61.69
C PHE A 308 -15.27 5.75 62.07
N GLN A 309 -15.58 4.86 63.01
CA GLN A 309 -16.73 4.96 63.91
C GLN A 309 -16.30 4.44 65.28
#